data_AF-A0A7R9QT02-F1
#
_entry.id   AF-A0A7R9QT02-F1
#
_cell.length_a   1.000
_cell.length_b   1.000
_cell.length_c   1.000
_cell.angle_alpha   90.00
_cell.angle_beta   90.00
_cell.angle_gamma   90.00
#
_symmetry.space_group_name_H-M   'P 1'
#
loop_
_entity.id
_entity.type
_entity.pdbx_description
1 polymer ?
#
loop_
_entity_poly.entity_id
_entity_poly.type
_entity_poly.pdbx_seq_one_letter_code
_entity_poly.pdbx_strand_id
1 'polypeptide(L)'
;VLVNNLGNLNINCEFWDNGCQEVIKLEDLIQHTAICEHNEAKRPKACDVCYCDKTRDHDCVKALLVVKCSANIEIDFLRKTVTDMESEKDHMVIDENCKNKDDAAIDTTQWPEDLPGSHYCPMLEREGGLQVLMDLIKRTDVTRDIKMLAALTLYQCELAKTDHAEINSNLD
;
A
#
# COMPACT_ATOMS: atom_id res chain seq x y z
N VAL A 1 -58.74 -22.96 22.84
CA VAL A 1 -57.94 -22.21 21.85
C VAL A 1 -57.59 -20.88 22.48
N LEU A 2 -56.32 -20.65 22.82
CA LEU A 2 -55.85 -19.34 23.28
C LEU A 2 -55.72 -18.46 22.03
N VAL A 3 -56.63 -17.51 21.88
CA VAL A 3 -56.57 -16.54 20.79
C VAL A 3 -55.49 -15.52 21.15
N ASN A 4 -54.41 -15.50 20.37
CA ASN A 4 -53.35 -14.52 20.53
C ASN A 4 -53.85 -13.14 20.06
N ASN A 5 -54.17 -12.26 21.02
CA ASN A 5 -54.68 -10.92 20.75
C ASN A 5 -53.57 -9.86 20.59
N LEU A 6 -52.30 -10.25 20.51
CA LEU A 6 -51.19 -9.31 20.40
C LEU A 6 -51.23 -8.49 19.09
N GLY A 7 -51.87 -9.00 18.03
CA GLY A 7 -51.99 -8.28 16.75
C GLY A 7 -52.89 -7.04 16.79
N ASN A 8 -53.77 -6.92 17.78
CA ASN A 8 -54.65 -5.75 17.94
C ASN A 8 -54.09 -4.72 18.93
N LEU A 9 -52.87 -4.90 19.42
CA LEU A 9 -52.22 -3.91 20.27
C LEU A 9 -51.79 -2.71 19.43
N ASN A 10 -52.31 -1.55 19.81
CA ASN A 10 -51.89 -0.26 19.32
C ASN A 10 -50.79 0.26 20.23
N ILE A 11 -49.70 0.73 19.62
CA ILE A 11 -48.52 1.27 20.31
C ILE A 11 -48.14 2.60 19.67
N ASN A 12 -47.52 3.47 20.46
CA ASN A 12 -46.93 4.70 19.94
C ASN A 12 -45.68 4.36 19.13
N CYS A 13 -45.42 5.14 18.07
CA CYS A 13 -44.16 5.05 17.34
C CYS A 13 -42.94 5.19 18.27
N GLU A 14 -41.84 4.48 17.97
CA GLU A 14 -40.59 4.62 18.71
C GLU A 14 -39.99 6.04 18.62
N PHE A 15 -40.37 6.81 17.60
CA PHE A 15 -39.97 8.21 17.39
C PHE A 15 -40.98 9.22 17.97
N TRP A 16 -41.79 8.82 18.95
CA TRP A 16 -42.75 9.71 19.60
C TRP A 16 -42.10 10.97 20.19
N ASP A 17 -40.94 10.80 20.83
CA ASP A 17 -40.17 11.91 21.41
C ASP A 17 -39.60 12.85 20.34
N ASN A 18 -39.45 12.38 19.10
CA ASN A 18 -39.02 13.17 17.94
C ASN A 18 -40.20 13.80 17.18
N GLY A 19 -41.42 13.71 17.74
CA GLY A 19 -42.62 14.35 17.22
C GLY A 19 -43.53 13.45 16.38
N CYS A 20 -43.25 12.15 16.25
CA CYS A 20 -44.16 11.23 15.57
C CYS A 20 -45.35 10.90 16.48
N GLN A 21 -46.54 11.44 16.17
CA GLN A 21 -47.76 11.21 16.96
C GLN A 21 -48.62 10.05 16.47
N GLU A 22 -48.08 9.20 15.58
CA GLU A 22 -48.83 8.06 15.05
C GLU A 22 -48.94 6.93 16.07
N VAL A 23 -50.16 6.39 16.18
CA VAL A 23 -50.48 5.19 16.94
C VAL A 23 -50.65 4.06 15.94
N ILE A 24 -49.74 3.08 16.01
CA ILE A 24 -49.55 2.05 14.98
C ILE A 24 -49.85 0.70 15.61
N LYS A 25 -50.39 -0.23 14.82
CA LYS A 25 -50.52 -1.61 15.28
C LYS A 25 -49.15 -2.25 15.42
N LEU A 26 -49.01 -3.16 16.38
CA LEU A 26 -47.75 -3.87 16.60
C LEU A 26 -47.24 -4.59 15.34
N GLU A 27 -48.12 -5.10 14.48
CA GLU A 27 -47.77 -5.75 13.21
C GLU A 27 -47.15 -4.79 12.18
N ASP A 28 -47.59 -3.52 12.18
CA ASP A 28 -47.19 -2.51 11.21
C ASP A 28 -46.01 -1.65 11.70
N LEU A 29 -45.59 -1.82 12.98
CA LEU A 29 -44.54 -1.01 13.59
C LEU A 29 -43.24 -1.03 12.76
N ILE A 30 -42.80 -2.22 12.35
CA ILE A 30 -41.54 -2.38 11.58
C ILE A 30 -41.61 -1.66 10.23
N GLN A 31 -42.78 -1.68 9.59
CA GLN A 31 -42.97 -1.00 8.31
C GLN A 31 -43.00 0.52 8.51
N HIS A 32 -43.71 1.00 9.53
CA HIS A 32 -43.75 2.42 9.87
C HIS A 32 -42.36 2.94 10.23
N THR A 33 -41.61 2.28 11.11
CA THR A 33 -40.27 2.77 11.54
C THR A 33 -39.28 2.84 10.38
N ALA A 34 -39.44 1.97 9.37
CA ALA A 34 -38.69 2.04 8.14
C ALA A 34 -39.02 3.26 7.27
N ILE A 35 -40.23 3.85 7.35
CA ILE A 35 -40.62 5.00 6.51
C ILE A 35 -40.89 6.27 7.32
N CYS A 36 -40.77 6.23 8.64
CA CYS A 36 -41.08 7.34 9.53
C CYS A 36 -40.20 8.56 9.23
N GLU A 37 -40.84 9.70 8.97
CA GLU A 37 -40.15 10.96 8.67
C GLU A 37 -39.35 11.51 9.86
N HIS A 38 -39.70 11.08 11.08
CA HIS A 38 -39.04 11.47 12.33
C HIS A 38 -37.83 10.58 12.68
N ASN A 39 -37.51 9.60 11.84
CA ASN A 39 -36.32 8.79 11.98
C ASN A 39 -35.07 9.57 11.55
N GLU A 40 -34.44 10.26 12.49
CA GLU A 40 -33.23 11.07 12.25
C GLU A 40 -32.05 10.28 11.70
N ALA A 41 -31.98 8.97 11.95
CA ALA A 41 -30.93 8.11 11.40
C ALA A 41 -31.07 7.91 9.87
N LYS A 42 -32.29 8.03 9.33
CA LYS A 42 -32.54 8.01 7.88
C LYS A 42 -32.45 9.37 7.22
N ARG A 43 -32.60 10.45 7.99
CA ARG A 43 -32.42 11.79 7.45
C ARG A 43 -30.96 11.92 7.03
N PRO A 44 -30.66 12.23 5.76
CA PRO A 44 -29.29 12.55 5.37
C PRO A 44 -28.84 13.70 6.25
N LYS A 45 -27.92 13.44 7.19
CA LYS A 45 -27.35 14.50 8.01
C LYS A 45 -26.78 15.52 7.04
N ALA A 46 -27.18 16.78 7.19
CA ALA A 46 -26.53 17.87 6.50
C ALA A 46 -25.02 17.76 6.79
N CYS A 47 -24.19 17.88 5.75
CA CYS A 47 -22.76 17.81 5.93
C CYS A 47 -22.33 18.98 6.82
N ASP A 48 -21.88 18.69 8.05
CA ASP A 48 -21.40 19.69 9.03
C ASP A 48 -20.24 20.54 8.48
N VAL A 49 -19.63 20.11 7.39
CA VAL A 49 -18.46 20.76 6.78
C VAL A 49 -18.86 21.87 5.80
N CYS A 50 -20.08 21.89 5.24
CA CYS A 50 -20.40 22.85 4.16
C CYS A 50 -21.61 23.76 4.34
N TYR A 51 -22.45 23.65 5.38
CA TYR A 51 -23.63 24.53 5.57
C TYR A 51 -24.49 24.74 4.30
N CYS A 52 -24.45 23.78 3.35
CA CYS A 52 -25.16 23.86 2.09
C CYS A 52 -26.35 22.90 2.11
N ASP A 53 -27.57 23.45 2.13
CA ASP A 53 -28.86 22.74 2.18
C ASP A 53 -29.17 21.82 0.97
N LYS A 54 -28.26 21.72 -0.01
CA LYS A 54 -28.50 20.98 -1.25
C LYS A 54 -27.74 19.66 -1.25
N THR A 55 -28.27 18.70 -0.52
CA THR A 55 -27.75 17.31 -0.39
C THR A 55 -27.87 16.46 -1.65
N ARG A 56 -28.51 16.96 -2.73
CA ARG A 56 -28.80 16.13 -3.92
C ARG A 56 -27.62 15.92 -4.87
N ASP A 57 -26.64 16.82 -4.89
CA ASP A 57 -25.49 16.76 -5.83
C ASP A 57 -24.13 16.88 -5.14
N HIS A 58 -24.08 16.86 -3.80
CA HIS A 58 -22.82 17.00 -3.07
C HIS A 58 -22.18 15.64 -2.82
N ASP A 59 -21.35 15.17 -3.75
CA ASP A 59 -20.58 13.95 -3.59
C ASP A 59 -19.30 14.23 -2.76
N CYS A 60 -19.47 14.47 -1.45
CA CYS A 60 -18.37 14.68 -0.49
C CYS A 60 -17.32 13.57 -0.62
N VAL A 61 -17.78 12.36 -0.93
CA VAL A 61 -16.94 11.17 -1.08
C VAL A 61 -16.05 11.33 -2.31
N LYS A 62 -16.56 11.77 -3.46
CA LYS A 62 -15.71 12.10 -4.62
C LYS A 62 -14.67 13.17 -4.31
N ALA A 63 -15.04 14.25 -3.63
CA ALA A 63 -14.09 15.31 -3.26
C ALA A 63 -12.97 14.77 -2.34
N LEU A 64 -13.33 13.96 -1.33
CA LEU A 64 -12.36 13.29 -0.46
C LEU A 64 -11.48 12.30 -1.23
N LEU A 65 -12.03 11.56 -2.19
CA LEU A 65 -11.26 10.64 -3.03
C LEU A 65 -10.24 11.38 -3.91
N VAL A 66 -10.61 12.56 -4.44
CA VAL A 66 -9.67 13.41 -5.19
C VAL A 66 -8.53 13.89 -4.29
N VAL A 67 -8.84 14.41 -3.10
CA VAL A 67 -7.82 14.85 -2.14
C VAL A 67 -6.91 13.70 -1.72
N LYS A 68 -7.47 12.54 -1.40
CA LYS A 68 -6.72 11.33 -1.05
C LYS A 68 -5.79 10.90 -2.19
N CYS A 69 -6.28 10.93 -3.44
CA CYS A 69 -5.49 10.58 -4.61
C CYS A 69 -4.30 11.54 -4.78
N SER A 70 -4.55 12.86 -4.69
CA SER A 70 -3.50 13.88 -4.76
C SER A 70 -2.46 13.72 -3.66
N ALA A 71 -2.90 13.47 -2.42
CA ALA A 71 -2.00 13.27 -1.29
C ALA A 71 -1.13 12.02 -1.47
N ASN A 72 -1.71 10.92 -1.98
CA ASN A 72 -0.96 9.69 -2.23
C ASN A 72 0.11 9.87 -3.32
N ILE A 73 -0.19 10.61 -4.39
CA ILE A 73 0.78 10.91 -5.46
C ILE A 73 1.98 11.68 -4.88
N GLU A 74 1.72 12.70 -4.04
CA GLU A 74 2.78 13.48 -3.39
C GLU A 74 3.62 12.62 -2.44
N ILE A 75 2.96 11.77 -1.64
CA ILE A 75 3.65 10.85 -0.73
C ILE A 75 4.58 9.90 -1.49
N ASP A 76 4.11 9.33 -2.60
CA ASP A 76 4.93 8.40 -3.40
C ASP A 76 6.10 9.10 -4.08
N PHE A 77 5.91 10.35 -4.54
CA PHE A 77 7.01 11.18 -5.04
C PHE A 77 8.06 11.43 -3.96
N LEU A 78 7.64 11.91 -2.79
CA LEU A 78 8.54 12.20 -1.67
C LEU A 78 9.29 10.94 -1.19
N ARG A 79 8.61 9.79 -1.12
CA ARG A 79 9.24 8.50 -0.80
C ARG A 79 10.34 8.15 -1.78
N LYS A 80 10.09 8.31 -3.08
CA LYS A 80 11.10 8.06 -4.12
C LYS A 80 12.32 8.97 -3.93
N THR A 81 12.10 10.27 -3.72
CA THR A 81 13.20 11.22 -3.48
C THR A 81 14.03 10.85 -2.25
N VAL A 82 13.39 10.39 -1.17
CA VAL A 82 14.12 9.90 0.02
C VAL A 82 15.00 8.71 -0.33
N THR A 83 14.47 7.70 -1.02
CA THR A 83 15.25 6.53 -1.44
C THR A 83 16.43 6.91 -2.34
N ASP A 84 16.22 7.82 -3.29
CA ASP A 84 17.27 8.29 -4.19
C ASP A 84 18.40 8.98 -3.40
N MET A 85 18.06 9.88 -2.47
CA MET A 85 19.03 10.54 -1.59
C MET A 85 19.77 9.57 -0.66
N GLU A 86 19.08 8.55 -0.14
CA GLU A 86 19.71 7.52 0.68
C GLU A 86 20.74 6.72 -0.13
N SER A 87 20.43 6.38 -1.39
CA SER A 87 21.38 5.69 -2.27
C SER A 87 22.62 6.54 -2.60
N GLU A 88 22.43 7.85 -2.85
CA GLU A 88 23.53 8.76 -3.15
C GLU A 88 24.48 8.90 -1.96
N LYS A 89 23.93 9.02 -0.74
CA LYS A 89 24.71 9.02 0.50
C LYS A 89 25.53 7.74 0.65
N ASP A 90 24.95 6.58 0.37
CA ASP A 90 25.67 5.30 0.47
C ASP A 90 26.82 5.20 -0.53
N HIS A 91 26.66 5.72 -1.76
CA HIS A 91 27.75 5.83 -2.72
C HIS A 91 28.89 6.73 -2.23
N MET A 92 28.58 7.87 -1.60
CA MET A 92 29.61 8.76 -1.04
C MET A 92 30.41 8.11 0.09
N VAL A 93 29.76 7.31 0.94
CA VAL A 93 30.43 6.58 2.04
C VAL A 93 31.36 5.49 1.51
N ILE A 94 31.00 4.84 0.40
CA ILE A 94 31.84 3.84 -0.25
C ILE A 94 33.11 4.49 -0.82
N ASP A 95 32.98 5.62 -1.50
CA ASP A 95 34.11 6.36 -2.09
C ASP A 95 35.09 6.87 -1.02
N GLU A 96 34.59 7.34 0.13
CA GLU A 96 35.42 7.82 1.23
C GLU A 96 36.19 6.66 1.91
N ASN A 97 35.56 5.50 2.06
CA ASN A 97 36.21 4.30 2.58
C ASN A 97 37.27 3.70 1.64
N CYS A 98 37.13 3.87 0.31
CA CYS A 98 38.14 3.45 -0.65
C CYS A 98 39.38 4.35 -0.59
N LYS A 99 39.21 5.68 -0.51
CA LYS A 99 40.33 6.63 -0.41
C LYS A 99 41.15 6.44 0.87
N ASN A 100 40.50 6.14 1.99
CA ASN A 100 41.18 5.92 3.28
C ASN A 100 42.02 4.62 3.34
N LYS A 101 41.85 3.70 2.39
CA LYS A 101 42.67 2.46 2.31
C LYS A 101 43.98 2.64 1.57
N ASP A 102 44.07 3.62 0.66
CA ASP A 102 45.30 3.88 -0.10
C ASP A 102 46.38 4.58 0.74
N ASP A 103 45.98 5.30 1.81
CA ASP A 103 46.91 5.91 2.76
C ASP A 103 47.42 4.95 3.85
N ALA A 104 46.82 3.75 3.96
CA ALA A 104 47.21 2.68 4.88
C ALA A 104 48.15 1.64 4.23
N ALA A 105 48.85 2.01 3.15
CA ALA A 105 50.00 1.27 2.62
C ALA A 105 51.20 1.39 3.59
N ILE A 106 51.06 0.76 4.76
CA ILE A 106 52.16 0.40 5.64
C ILE A 106 52.85 -0.81 5.03
N ASP A 107 54.11 -0.59 4.63
CA ASP A 107 55.20 -1.53 4.46
C ASP A 107 54.86 -2.99 4.82
N THR A 108 54.48 -3.77 3.80
CA THR A 108 54.45 -5.23 3.88
C THR A 108 55.21 -5.79 2.69
N THR A 109 56.53 -5.61 2.72
CA THR A 109 57.50 -6.32 1.87
C THR A 109 57.59 -7.80 2.28
N GLN A 110 56.48 -8.54 2.26
CA GLN A 110 56.52 -9.99 2.19
C GLN A 110 55.18 -10.55 1.69
N TRP A 111 55.10 -10.79 0.38
CA TRP A 111 54.01 -11.53 -0.25
C TRP A 111 54.42 -13.00 -0.44
N PRO A 112 53.62 -13.99 0.00
CA PRO A 112 53.82 -15.38 -0.38
C PRO A 112 53.28 -15.62 -1.81
N GLU A 113 54.09 -16.26 -2.66
CA GLU A 113 53.85 -16.39 -4.10
C GLU A 113 52.78 -17.44 -4.52
N ASP A 114 52.06 -18.08 -3.60
CA ASP A 114 51.23 -19.26 -3.94
C ASP A 114 49.78 -19.17 -3.43
N LEU A 115 48.98 -18.22 -3.95
CA LEU A 115 47.51 -18.30 -3.83
C LEU A 115 46.83 -18.10 -5.19
N PRO A 116 46.02 -19.08 -5.67
CA PRO A 116 45.34 -18.98 -6.95
C PRO A 116 44.25 -17.91 -6.90
N GLY A 117 44.20 -17.12 -7.98
CA GLY A 117 43.42 -15.89 -8.09
C GLY A 117 41.96 -16.01 -7.65
N SER A 118 41.64 -15.33 -6.55
CA SER A 118 40.27 -14.98 -6.19
C SER A 118 39.86 -13.78 -7.04
N HIS A 119 39.38 -14.04 -8.24
CA HIS A 119 38.54 -13.09 -8.95
C HIS A 119 37.22 -12.97 -8.17
N TYR A 120 37.07 -11.88 -7.43
CA TYR A 120 35.79 -11.48 -6.86
C TYR A 120 34.81 -11.33 -8.02
N CYS A 121 33.83 -12.22 -8.13
CA CYS A 121 32.85 -12.25 -9.21
C CYS A 121 31.47 -11.86 -8.65
N PRO A 122 31.04 -10.60 -8.83
CA PRO A 122 29.77 -10.08 -8.27
C PRO A 122 28.52 -10.81 -8.78
N MET A 123 28.63 -11.61 -9.85
CA MET A 123 27.51 -12.35 -10.43
C MET A 123 27.09 -13.58 -9.62
N LEU A 124 28.01 -14.27 -8.95
CA LEU A 124 27.70 -15.50 -8.19
C LEU A 124 26.85 -15.19 -6.94
N GLU A 125 27.08 -14.05 -6.30
CA GLU A 125 26.25 -13.59 -5.18
C GLU A 125 24.86 -13.12 -5.65
N ARG A 126 24.75 -12.57 -6.88
CA ARG A 126 23.46 -12.22 -7.48
C ARG A 126 22.59 -13.44 -7.77
N GLU A 127 23.18 -14.53 -8.24
CA GLU A 127 22.43 -15.75 -8.56
C GLU A 127 21.92 -16.47 -7.30
N GLY A 128 22.74 -16.50 -6.24
CA GLY A 128 22.31 -16.94 -4.91
C GLY A 128 21.19 -16.06 -4.33
N GLY A 129 21.31 -14.73 -4.45
CA GLY A 129 20.28 -13.79 -4.01
C GLY A 129 18.95 -13.94 -4.76
N LEU A 130 19.02 -14.24 -6.07
CA LEU A 130 17.86 -14.50 -6.93
C LEU A 130 17.05 -15.70 -6.45
N GLN A 131 17.74 -16.78 -6.12
CA GLN A 131 17.11 -18.03 -5.68
C GLN A 131 16.43 -17.86 -4.31
N VAL A 132 17.05 -17.11 -3.39
CA VAL A 132 16.46 -16.78 -2.09
C VAL A 132 15.21 -15.92 -2.25
N LEU A 133 15.22 -14.93 -3.14
CA LEU A 133 14.05 -14.09 -3.43
C LEU A 133 12.90 -14.92 -4.04
N MET A 134 13.19 -15.81 -4.99
CA MET A 134 12.19 -16.70 -5.57
C MET A 134 11.55 -17.64 -4.53
N ASP A 135 12.35 -18.19 -3.62
CA ASP A 135 11.85 -19.07 -2.56
C ASP A 135 11.04 -18.31 -1.51
N LEU A 136 11.39 -17.06 -1.20
CA LEU A 136 10.61 -16.19 -0.32
C LEU A 136 9.24 -15.85 -0.95
N ILE A 137 9.20 -15.50 -2.23
CA ILE A 137 7.96 -15.17 -2.96
C ILE A 137 7.01 -16.37 -3.03
N LYS A 138 7.54 -17.59 -3.17
CA LYS A 138 6.73 -18.82 -3.18
C LYS A 138 6.13 -19.15 -1.81
N ARG A 139 6.78 -18.74 -0.72
CA ARG A 139 6.40 -19.09 0.67
C ARG A 139 5.57 -18.00 1.37
N THR A 140 5.45 -16.81 0.79
CA THR A 140 4.77 -15.67 1.41
C THR A 140 3.50 -15.30 0.65
N ASP A 141 2.44 -14.94 1.39
CA ASP A 141 1.15 -14.52 0.82
C ASP A 141 1.21 -13.03 0.42
N VAL A 142 2.12 -12.73 -0.49
CA VAL A 142 2.37 -11.37 -0.98
C VAL A 142 1.33 -10.99 -2.01
N THR A 143 0.92 -9.72 -1.97
CA THR A 143 -0.03 -9.15 -2.93
C THR A 143 0.50 -9.30 -4.37
N ARG A 144 -0.44 -9.37 -5.32
CA ARG A 144 -0.15 -9.54 -6.75
C ARG A 144 0.86 -8.52 -7.27
N ASP A 145 0.79 -7.29 -6.77
CA ASP A 145 1.63 -6.18 -7.22
C ASP A 145 3.10 -6.38 -6.82
N ILE A 146 3.37 -6.94 -5.64
CA ILE A 146 4.73 -7.24 -5.19
C ILE A 146 5.32 -8.42 -5.97
N LYS A 147 4.50 -9.42 -6.29
CA LYS A 147 4.91 -10.53 -7.17
C LYS A 147 5.27 -10.03 -8.58
N MET A 148 4.51 -9.05 -9.09
CA MET A 148 4.76 -8.43 -10.39
C MET A 148 6.04 -7.58 -10.39
N LEU A 149 6.28 -6.79 -9.34
CA LEU A 149 7.48 -5.99 -9.19
C LEU A 149 8.75 -6.87 -9.11
N ALA A 150 8.67 -7.96 -8.36
CA ALA A 150 9.75 -8.93 -8.28
C ALA A 150 10.03 -9.58 -9.65
N ALA A 151 8.99 -10.01 -10.37
CA ALA A 151 9.14 -10.57 -11.72
C ALA A 151 9.80 -9.58 -12.71
N LEU A 152 9.43 -8.29 -12.65
CA LEU A 152 10.05 -7.25 -13.47
C LEU A 152 11.53 -7.05 -13.14
N THR A 153 11.87 -7.05 -11.85
CA THR A 153 13.26 -6.92 -11.38
C THR A 153 14.10 -8.10 -11.87
N LEU A 154 13.56 -9.32 -11.79
CA LEU A 154 14.20 -10.54 -12.28
C LEU A 154 14.42 -10.49 -13.80
N TYR A 155 13.44 -10.02 -14.56
CA TYR A 155 13.54 -9.89 -16.02
C TYR A 155 14.61 -8.86 -16.43
N GLN A 156 14.70 -7.73 -15.74
CA GLN A 156 15.74 -6.73 -15.98
C GLN A 156 17.14 -7.24 -15.66
N CYS A 157 17.30 -8.05 -14.60
CA CYS A 157 18.57 -8.71 -14.32
C CYS A 157 18.98 -9.69 -15.43
N GLU A 158 18.04 -10.42 -16.01
CA GLU A 158 18.33 -11.37 -17.09
C GLU A 158 18.71 -10.66 -18.39
N LEU A 159 18.05 -9.54 -18.72
CA LEU A 159 18.44 -8.68 -19.86
C LEU A 159 19.85 -8.10 -19.70
N ALA A 160 20.24 -7.71 -18.47
CA ALA A 160 21.59 -7.25 -18.22
C ALA A 160 22.66 -8.35 -18.45
N LYS A 161 22.31 -9.63 -18.35
CA LYS A 161 23.22 -10.75 -18.68
C LYS A 161 23.44 -10.86 -20.19
N THR A 162 22.42 -10.61 -21.00
CA THR A 162 22.53 -10.70 -22.47
C THR A 162 23.36 -9.55 -23.04
N ASP A 163 23.20 -8.34 -22.51
CA ASP A 163 23.96 -7.16 -22.97
C ASP A 163 25.47 -7.30 -22.66
N HIS A 164 25.83 -7.87 -21.51
CA HIS A 164 27.23 -8.14 -21.18
C HIS A 164 27.85 -9.28 -22.01
N ALA A 165 27.06 -10.26 -22.44
CA ALA A 165 27.52 -11.34 -23.31
C ALA A 165 27.85 -10.84 -24.73
N GLU A 166 27.06 -9.89 -25.26
CA GLU A 166 27.31 -9.28 -26.58
C GLU A 166 28.51 -8.32 -26.58
N ILE A 167 28.81 -7.65 -25.45
CA ILE A 167 30.00 -6.79 -25.33
C ILE A 167 31.29 -7.64 -25.34
N ASN A 168 31.29 -8.80 -24.69
CA ASN A 168 32.46 -9.68 -24.64
C ASN A 168 32.68 -10.49 -25.93
N SER A 169 31.66 -10.73 -26.76
CA SER A 169 31.83 -11.39 -28.07
C SER A 169 32.33 -10.46 -29.19
N ASN A 170 32.40 -9.15 -28.94
CA ASN A 170 32.90 -8.15 -29.91
C ASN A 170 34.33 -7.68 -29.60
N LEU A 171 35.00 -8.31 -28.62
CA LEU A 171 36.36 -8.02 -28.19
C LEU A 171 37.39 -9.09 -28.56
N ASP A 172 36.99 -10.10 -29.36
CA ASP A 172 37.87 -11.10 -29.99
C ASP A 172 38.08 -10.84 -31.49
#